data_AF-A0A6N9P5R4-F1
#
_entry.id   AF-A0A6N9P5R4-F1
#
_cell.length_a   1.000
_cell.length_b   1.000
_cell.length_c   1.000
_cell.angle_alpha   90.00
_cell.angle_beta   90.00
_cell.angle_gamma   90.00
#
_symmetry.space_group_name_H-M   'P 1'
#
loop_
_entity.id
_entity.type
_entity.pdbx_description
1 polymer ?
#
loop_
_entity_poly.entity_id
_entity_poly.type
_entity_poly.pdbx_seq_one_letter_code
_entity_poly.pdbx_strand_id
1 'polypeptide(L)'
;MYCAYVTKIRNLRKHTNADRLLCGECFGNTVIVDLGTEPDQLGVYFPVDGKLGVEFAQKNDLLRRKDENGNPAGGYLDPEKRNIKALKLRGEKSDGLFLPISCMDGFIDTSLLKEGDTISVVNGITICEKYIPKRNRSGGSPGGGSRVRPQLYPELQRL
;
A
#
# COMPACT_ATOMS: atom_id res chain seq x y z
N MET A 1 -11.94 -8.95 12.63
CA MET A 1 -12.44 -8.31 11.39
C MET A 1 -11.41 -7.28 10.97
N TYR A 2 -11.11 -7.14 9.67
CA TYR A 2 -10.17 -6.12 9.19
C TYR A 2 -10.89 -4.76 9.11
N CYS A 3 -10.23 -3.69 9.52
CA CYS A 3 -10.71 -2.31 9.41
C CYS A 3 -9.54 -1.35 9.17
N ALA A 4 -9.87 -0.18 8.64
CA ALA A 4 -9.01 1.00 8.62
C ALA A 4 -9.22 1.82 9.89
N TYR A 5 -8.27 2.68 10.21
CA TYR A 5 -8.25 3.47 11.43
C TYR A 5 -8.13 4.95 11.09
N VAL A 6 -9.02 5.77 11.63
CA VAL A 6 -8.87 7.22 11.60
C VAL A 6 -7.80 7.58 12.61
N THR A 7 -6.69 8.15 12.14
CA THR A 7 -5.53 8.45 12.97
C THR A 7 -4.76 9.64 12.42
N LYS A 8 -3.89 10.22 13.26
CA LYS A 8 -2.97 11.27 12.85
C LYS A 8 -1.62 10.67 12.50
N ILE A 9 -1.05 11.11 11.39
CA ILE A 9 0.30 10.72 11.00
C ILE A 9 1.33 11.45 11.87
N ARG A 10 2.25 10.69 12.46
CA ARG A 10 3.28 11.22 13.37
C ARG A 10 4.66 11.10 12.75
N ASN A 11 5.66 11.74 13.38
CA ASN A 11 7.08 11.57 13.07
C ASN A 11 7.44 11.75 11.58
N LEU A 12 6.83 12.73 10.90
CA LEU A 12 7.12 13.01 9.50
C LEU A 12 8.59 13.41 9.31
N ARG A 13 9.25 12.74 8.38
CA ARG A 13 10.61 13.04 7.95
C ARG A 13 10.72 12.92 6.44
N LYS A 14 11.70 13.61 5.86
CA LYS A 14 12.01 13.45 4.44
C LYS A 14 12.46 12.02 4.14
N HIS A 15 11.99 11.48 3.02
CA HIS A 15 12.46 10.19 2.54
C HIS A 15 13.93 10.28 2.12
N THR A 16 14.77 9.35 2.59
CA THR A 16 16.24 9.41 2.42
C THR A 16 16.71 9.49 0.98
N ASN A 17 16.02 8.80 0.05
CA ASN A 17 16.39 8.72 -1.37
C ASN A 17 15.24 9.08 -2.32
N ALA A 18 14.31 9.96 -1.91
CA ALA A 18 13.22 10.42 -2.79
C ALA A 18 12.85 11.86 -2.45
N ASP A 19 12.85 12.74 -3.45
CA ASP A 19 12.62 14.17 -3.22
C ASP A 19 11.15 14.51 -2.96
N ARG A 20 10.23 13.70 -3.51
CA ARG A 20 8.78 13.96 -3.51
C ARG A 20 7.99 13.13 -2.49
N LEU A 21 8.66 12.51 -1.53
CA LEU A 21 8.03 11.63 -0.55
C LEU A 21 8.50 11.94 0.87
N LEU A 22 7.60 11.72 1.82
CA LEU A 22 7.87 11.74 3.25
C LEU A 22 7.67 10.32 3.81
N CYS A 23 8.29 10.06 4.95
CA CYS A 23 8.02 8.89 5.79
C CYS A 23 7.38 9.41 7.08
N GLY A 24 6.19 8.94 7.40
CA GLY A 24 5.54 9.17 8.68
C GLY A 24 5.22 7.86 9.38
N GLU A 25 4.52 7.95 10.49
CA GLU A 25 4.22 6.81 11.35
C GLU A 25 2.74 6.77 11.72
N CYS A 26 2.15 5.58 11.62
CA CYS A 26 0.84 5.26 12.18
C CYS A 26 0.99 4.01 13.05
N PHE A 27 0.69 4.11 14.35
CA PHE A 27 0.78 2.98 15.29
C PHE A 27 2.15 2.27 15.33
N GLY A 28 3.27 2.99 15.26
CA GLY A 28 4.60 2.37 15.20
C GLY A 28 5.04 1.94 13.79
N ASN A 29 4.12 1.92 12.82
CA ASN A 29 4.40 1.47 11.46
C ASN A 29 4.75 2.66 10.56
N THR A 30 5.88 2.55 9.86
CA THR A 30 6.26 3.56 8.86
C THR A 30 5.34 3.49 7.66
N VAL A 31 4.82 4.64 7.23
CA VAL A 31 4.04 4.82 5.99
C VAL A 31 4.68 5.89 5.12
N ILE A 32 4.76 5.62 3.82
CA ILE A 32 5.28 6.58 2.85
C ILE A 32 4.12 7.40 2.29
N VAL A 33 4.25 8.72 2.37
CA VAL A 33 3.24 9.69 1.95
C VAL A 33 3.86 10.75 1.02
N ASP A 34 3.02 11.57 0.41
CA ASP A 34 3.46 12.65 -0.46
C ASP A 34 4.00 13.86 0.34
N LEU A 35 4.68 14.78 -0.35
CA LEU A 35 5.22 16.01 0.25
C LEU A 35 4.15 16.96 0.83
N GLY A 36 2.90 16.86 0.37
CA GLY A 36 1.81 17.72 0.84
C GLY A 36 1.22 17.30 2.17
N THR A 37 1.66 16.16 2.74
CA THR A 37 1.18 15.69 4.03
C THR A 37 1.73 16.55 5.16
N GLU A 38 0.83 17.10 5.99
CA GLU A 38 1.18 17.97 7.11
C GLU A 38 1.45 17.17 8.40
N PRO A 39 2.31 17.67 9.32
CA PRO A 39 2.48 17.07 10.64
C PRO A 39 1.16 16.95 11.40
N ASP A 40 0.92 15.80 12.02
CA ASP A 40 -0.29 15.50 12.78
C ASP A 40 -1.60 15.60 11.96
N GLN A 41 -1.50 15.55 10.63
CA GLN A 41 -2.65 15.53 9.76
C GLN A 41 -3.54 14.32 10.05
N LEU A 42 -4.83 14.58 10.21
CA LEU A 42 -5.84 13.54 10.37
C LEU A 42 -6.10 12.86 9.03
N GLY A 43 -6.11 11.53 9.06
CA GLY A 43 -6.40 10.73 7.88
C GLY A 43 -6.85 9.33 8.25
N VAL A 44 -6.92 8.47 7.23
CA VAL A 44 -7.31 7.08 7.36
C VAL A 44 -6.10 6.21 7.04
N TYR A 45 -5.66 5.46 8.05
CA TYR A 45 -4.63 4.45 7.93
C TYR A 45 -5.26 3.09 7.63
N PHE A 46 -4.81 2.47 6.55
CA PHE A 46 -5.19 1.13 6.15
C PHE A 46 -3.98 0.19 6.34
N PRO A 47 -4.03 -0.73 7.32
CA PRO A 47 -2.97 -1.70 7.54
C PRO A 47 -2.75 -2.64 6.33
N VAL A 48 -1.65 -3.38 6.36
CA VAL A 48 -1.42 -4.47 5.38
C VAL A 48 -2.43 -5.60 5.53
N ASP A 49 -2.45 -6.49 4.52
CA ASP A 49 -3.37 -7.62 4.38
C ASP A 49 -4.85 -7.27 4.20
N GLY A 50 -5.19 -5.99 4.10
CA GLY A 50 -6.49 -5.52 3.64
C GLY A 50 -6.59 -5.47 2.12
N LYS A 51 -7.81 -5.30 1.63
CA LYS A 51 -8.09 -4.75 0.31
C LYS A 51 -9.12 -3.64 0.41
N LEU A 52 -9.02 -2.67 -0.49
CA LEU A 52 -9.98 -1.59 -0.60
C LEU A 52 -11.23 -2.04 -1.36
N GLY A 53 -12.38 -1.48 -1.00
CA GLY A 53 -13.61 -1.60 -1.77
C GLY A 53 -13.45 -1.02 -3.18
N VAL A 54 -14.23 -1.53 -4.14
CA VAL A 54 -14.11 -1.11 -5.55
C VAL A 54 -14.44 0.37 -5.68
N GLU A 55 -15.62 0.75 -5.16
CA GLU A 55 -16.12 2.13 -5.23
C GLU A 55 -15.17 3.11 -4.53
N PHE A 56 -14.69 2.76 -3.34
CA PHE A 56 -13.73 3.57 -2.60
C PHE A 56 -12.42 3.78 -3.37
N ALA A 57 -11.86 2.71 -3.92
CA ALA A 57 -10.59 2.78 -4.62
C ALA A 57 -10.69 3.52 -5.96
N GLN A 58 -11.83 3.42 -6.65
CA GLN A 58 -12.08 4.14 -7.90
C GLN A 58 -12.31 5.63 -7.65
N LYS A 59 -13.15 5.99 -6.67
CA LYS A 59 -13.47 7.38 -6.36
C LYS A 59 -12.24 8.21 -5.98
N ASN A 60 -11.31 7.58 -5.25
CA ASN A 60 -10.05 8.19 -4.82
C ASN A 60 -8.90 7.99 -5.84
N ASP A 61 -9.19 7.48 -7.03
CA ASP A 61 -8.22 7.22 -8.11
C ASP A 61 -6.98 6.43 -7.64
N LEU A 62 -7.14 5.44 -6.76
CA LEU A 62 -6.05 4.70 -6.12
C LEU A 62 -5.52 3.53 -6.97
N LEU A 63 -6.25 3.18 -8.03
CA LEU A 63 -5.96 2.04 -8.87
C LEU A 63 -4.99 2.41 -9.99
N ARG A 64 -4.06 1.49 -10.28
CA ARG A 64 -3.16 1.63 -11.41
C ARG A 64 -3.94 1.57 -12.71
N ARG A 65 -3.87 2.64 -13.49
CA ARG A 65 -4.45 2.74 -14.82
C ARG A 65 -3.55 3.52 -15.78
N LYS A 66 -3.99 3.67 -17.02
CA LYS A 66 -3.37 4.55 -18.01
C LYS A 66 -4.38 5.63 -18.43
N ASP A 67 -3.88 6.81 -18.77
CA ASP A 67 -4.69 7.86 -19.40
C ASP A 67 -4.90 7.60 -20.91
N GLU A 68 -5.58 8.51 -21.58
CA GLU A 68 -5.87 8.46 -23.03
C GLU A 68 -4.60 8.42 -23.89
N ASN A 69 -3.48 8.95 -23.38
CA ASN A 69 -2.17 8.97 -24.04
C ASN A 69 -1.33 7.74 -23.71
N GLY A 70 -1.83 6.82 -22.87
CA GLY A 70 -1.13 5.62 -22.45
C GLY A 70 -0.13 5.82 -21.31
N ASN A 71 -0.07 7.01 -20.70
CA ASN A 71 0.79 7.32 -19.56
C ASN A 71 0.21 6.73 -18.27
N PRO A 72 1.05 6.33 -17.29
CA PRO A 72 0.56 5.92 -15.98
C PRO A 72 -0.28 7.02 -15.33
N ALA A 73 -1.48 6.65 -14.90
CA ALA A 73 -2.42 7.53 -14.22
C ALA A 73 -3.03 6.81 -13.00
N GLY A 74 -3.58 7.58 -12.08
CA GLY A 74 -4.09 7.09 -10.80
C GLY A 74 -3.00 6.59 -9.85
N GLY A 75 -3.41 5.78 -8.88
CA GLY A 75 -2.56 5.25 -7.85
C GLY A 75 -1.79 3.99 -8.26
N TYR A 76 -1.24 3.30 -7.27
CA TYR A 76 -0.36 2.15 -7.50
C TYR A 76 -1.02 0.79 -7.24
N LEU A 77 -2.25 0.76 -6.72
CA LEU A 77 -2.91 -0.49 -6.34
C LEU A 77 -3.30 -1.30 -7.58
N ASP A 78 -3.20 -2.62 -7.43
CA ASP A 78 -3.66 -3.55 -8.47
C ASP A 78 -5.19 -3.43 -8.65
N PRO A 79 -5.70 -3.19 -9.87
CA PRO A 79 -7.12 -2.93 -10.10
C PRO A 79 -8.01 -4.12 -9.75
N GLU A 80 -7.51 -5.34 -9.85
CA GLU A 80 -8.28 -6.54 -9.50
C GLU A 80 -8.18 -6.86 -8.01
N LYS A 81 -6.95 -6.88 -7.47
CA LYS A 81 -6.69 -7.33 -6.10
C LYS A 81 -6.99 -6.25 -5.07
N ARG A 82 -6.67 -4.98 -5.39
CA ARG A 82 -6.85 -3.79 -4.54
C ARG A 82 -6.22 -3.92 -3.15
N ASN A 83 -5.25 -4.82 -3.04
CA ASN A 83 -4.75 -5.25 -1.74
C ASN A 83 -3.58 -4.39 -1.30
N ILE A 84 -3.60 -4.04 -0.03
CA ILE A 84 -2.56 -3.24 0.60
C ILE A 84 -1.45 -4.20 1.01
N LYS A 85 -0.23 -3.89 0.56
CA LYS A 85 0.95 -4.69 0.81
C LYS A 85 2.01 -3.82 1.45
N ALA A 86 2.83 -4.44 2.30
CA ALA A 86 4.10 -3.86 2.66
C ALA A 86 4.94 -3.70 1.39
N LEU A 87 5.49 -2.52 1.19
CA LEU A 87 6.30 -2.19 0.03
C LEU A 87 7.58 -1.48 0.48
N LYS A 88 8.62 -1.59 -0.34
CA LYS A 88 9.90 -0.93 -0.08
C LYS A 88 10.19 0.02 -1.24
N LEU A 89 10.22 1.32 -0.97
CA LEU A 89 10.56 2.34 -1.96
C LEU A 89 11.95 2.88 -1.65
N ARG A 90 12.87 2.66 -2.58
CA ARG A 90 14.24 3.23 -2.55
C ARG A 90 14.96 3.11 -1.19
N GLY A 91 14.74 2.01 -0.46
CA GLY A 91 15.37 1.75 0.83
C GLY A 91 14.42 1.78 2.02
N GLU A 92 13.37 2.60 1.98
CA GLU A 92 12.42 2.78 3.08
C GLU A 92 11.25 1.80 2.95
N LYS A 93 10.80 1.23 4.07
CA LYS A 93 9.62 0.36 4.11
C LYS A 93 8.37 1.19 4.38
N SER A 94 7.29 0.85 3.71
CA SER A 94 5.92 1.33 4.00
C SER A 94 5.07 0.14 4.37
N ASP A 95 4.48 0.17 5.55
CA ASP A 95 3.58 -0.85 6.09
C ASP A 95 2.18 -0.26 6.21
N GLY A 96 1.42 -0.42 5.13
CA GLY A 96 0.08 0.12 4.99
C GLY A 96 0.01 1.31 4.04
N LEU A 97 -1.18 1.90 4.00
CA LEU A 97 -1.53 3.07 3.19
C LEU A 97 -2.14 4.11 4.12
N PHE A 98 -1.66 5.35 4.05
CA PHE A 98 -2.28 6.49 4.71
C PHE A 98 -2.88 7.40 3.64
N LEU A 99 -4.12 7.84 3.84
CA LEU A 99 -4.80 8.81 3.01
C LEU A 99 -5.32 9.96 3.87
N PRO A 100 -5.32 11.21 3.39
CA PRO A 100 -5.93 12.33 4.10
C PRO A 100 -7.42 12.08 4.33
N ILE A 101 -8.00 12.70 5.37
CA ILE A 101 -9.40 12.45 5.76
C ILE A 101 -10.41 12.71 4.62
N SER A 102 -10.06 13.59 3.68
CA SER A 102 -10.83 13.89 2.47
C SER A 102 -11.07 12.67 1.58
N CYS A 103 -10.31 11.58 1.71
CA CYS A 103 -10.59 10.36 0.95
C CYS A 103 -11.97 9.75 1.26
N MET A 104 -12.57 10.14 2.39
CA MET A 104 -13.90 9.73 2.81
C MET A 104 -15.01 10.63 2.25
N ASP A 105 -14.66 11.71 1.55
CA ASP A 105 -15.63 12.66 1.00
C ASP A 105 -16.64 11.95 0.09
N GLY A 106 -17.92 12.18 0.40
CA GLY A 106 -19.07 11.56 -0.24
C GLY A 106 -19.26 10.06 0.02
N PHE A 107 -18.62 9.51 1.06
CA PHE A 107 -19.07 8.29 1.73
C PHE A 107 -19.72 8.62 3.08
N ILE A 108 -19.12 9.54 3.82
CA ILE A 108 -19.61 10.08 5.09
C ILE A 108 -19.16 11.53 5.23
N ASP A 109 -19.87 12.31 6.04
CA ASP A 109 -19.39 13.63 6.48
C ASP A 109 -18.11 13.46 7.32
N THR A 110 -17.00 14.01 6.81
CA THR A 110 -15.68 13.90 7.42
C THR A 110 -15.57 14.59 8.77
N SER A 111 -16.46 15.55 9.08
CA SER A 111 -16.51 16.21 10.38
C SER A 111 -16.95 15.28 11.52
N LEU A 112 -17.59 14.16 11.19
CA LEU A 112 -18.01 13.14 12.15
C LEU A 112 -16.89 12.16 12.52
N LEU A 113 -15.81 12.12 11.75
CA LEU A 113 -14.69 11.20 11.95
C LEU A 113 -13.66 11.82 12.90
N LYS A 114 -13.28 11.06 13.93
CA LYS A 114 -12.26 11.45 14.91
C LYS A 114 -11.17 10.39 15.03
N GLU A 115 -10.01 10.82 15.51
CA GLU A 115 -8.89 9.93 15.82
C GLU A 115 -9.35 8.81 16.76
N GLY A 116 -9.06 7.56 16.40
CA GLY A 116 -9.47 6.35 17.11
C GLY A 116 -10.66 5.63 16.47
N ASP A 117 -11.40 6.25 15.55
CA ASP A 117 -12.51 5.58 14.85
C ASP A 117 -12.01 4.48 13.92
N THR A 118 -12.83 3.44 13.74
CA THR A 118 -12.55 2.33 12.83
C THR A 118 -13.55 2.28 11.69
N ILE A 119 -13.06 2.08 10.46
CA ILE A 119 -13.86 2.10 9.24
C ILE A 119 -13.72 0.75 8.53
N SER A 120 -14.84 0.12 8.19
CA SER A 120 -14.88 -1.08 7.33
C SER A 120 -15.95 -0.94 6.26
N VAL A 121 -17.17 -0.64 6.68
CA VAL A 121 -18.34 -0.36 5.83
C VAL A 121 -18.96 0.96 6.27
N VAL A 122 -19.34 1.80 5.31
CA VAL A 122 -19.99 3.10 5.56
C VAL A 122 -21.20 3.19 4.63
N ASN A 123 -22.39 3.43 5.18
CA ASN A 123 -23.63 3.53 4.41
C ASN A 123 -23.88 2.34 3.46
N GLY A 124 -23.52 1.12 3.89
CA GLY A 124 -23.63 -0.10 3.08
C GLY A 124 -22.52 -0.29 2.03
N ILE A 125 -21.66 0.71 1.83
CA ILE A 125 -20.54 0.65 0.91
C ILE A 125 -19.32 0.10 1.65
N THR A 126 -18.71 -0.95 1.10
CA THR A 126 -17.47 -1.52 1.66
C THR A 126 -16.31 -0.57 1.36
N ILE A 127 -15.67 -0.06 2.41
CA ILE A 127 -14.47 0.78 2.31
C ILE A 127 -13.24 -0.12 2.27
N CYS A 128 -13.16 -1.08 3.19
CA CYS A 128 -12.08 -2.06 3.22
C CYS A 128 -12.48 -3.36 3.93
N GLU A 129 -11.81 -4.45 3.56
CA GLU A 129 -12.03 -5.76 4.16
C GLU A 129 -10.73 -6.60 4.09
N LYS A 130 -10.69 -7.74 4.77
CA LYS A 130 -9.51 -8.62 4.75
C LYS A 130 -9.30 -9.12 3.32
N TYR A 131 -8.07 -9.03 2.82
CA TYR A 131 -7.73 -9.62 1.54
C TYR A 131 -7.60 -11.14 1.67
N ILE A 132 -8.33 -11.88 0.85
CA ILE A 132 -8.22 -13.33 0.70
C ILE A 132 -7.62 -13.61 -0.68
N PRO A 133 -6.35 -14.07 -0.77
CA PRO A 133 -5.72 -14.40 -2.04
C PRO A 133 -6.50 -15.47 -2.78
N LYS A 134 -6.75 -15.26 -4.08
CA LYS A 134 -7.30 -16.30 -4.94
C LYS A 134 -6.24 -17.39 -5.13
N ARG A 135 -6.51 -18.61 -4.68
CA ARG A 135 -5.63 -19.76 -4.92
C ARG A 135 -5.88 -20.25 -6.33
N ASN A 136 -4.98 -19.93 -7.25
CA ASN A 136 -4.96 -20.59 -8.55
C ASN A 136 -4.50 -22.03 -8.32
N ARG A 137 -5.39 -23.00 -8.49
CA ARG A 137 -5.00 -24.42 -8.57
C ARG A 137 -4.31 -24.64 -9.92
N SER A 138 -3.08 -24.17 -10.05
CA SER A 138 -2.20 -24.62 -11.12
C SER A 138 -1.96 -26.11 -10.88
N GLY A 139 -2.61 -26.98 -11.66
CA GLY A 139 -2.22 -28.38 -11.77
C GLY A 139 -0.80 -28.40 -12.34
N GLY A 140 0.19 -28.52 -11.46
CA GLY A 140 1.58 -28.52 -11.85
C GLY A 140 1.92 -29.86 -12.47
N SER A 141 2.25 -29.87 -13.77
CA SER A 141 3.17 -30.88 -14.30
C SER A 141 4.56 -30.60 -13.71
N PRO A 142 5.27 -31.60 -13.15
CA PRO A 142 6.60 -31.40 -12.58
C PRO A 142 7.60 -31.24 -13.74
N GLY A 143 8.16 -30.05 -13.92
CA GLY A 143 9.08 -29.79 -15.03
C GLY A 143 10.13 -28.73 -14.74
N GLY A 144 11.40 -29.17 -14.69
CA GLY A 144 12.58 -28.33 -14.96
C GLY A 144 13.40 -27.92 -13.74
N GLY A 145 14.50 -28.64 -13.50
CA GLY A 145 15.36 -28.52 -12.32
C GLY A 145 16.17 -27.23 -12.18
N SER A 146 16.62 -27.00 -10.95
CA SER A 146 17.52 -25.91 -10.55
C SER A 146 18.85 -25.99 -11.31
N ARG A 147 19.17 -24.96 -12.10
CA ARG A 147 20.57 -24.71 -12.52
C ARG A 147 21.35 -24.18 -11.33
N VAL A 148 22.04 -25.08 -10.63
CA VAL A 148 23.14 -24.72 -9.72
C VAL A 148 24.29 -24.20 -10.59
N ARG A 149 24.74 -22.96 -10.37
CA ARG A 149 25.98 -22.43 -10.98
C ARG A 149 27.18 -23.02 -10.22
N PRO A 150 28.10 -23.75 -10.86
CA PRO A 150 29.34 -24.15 -10.22
C PRO A 150 30.23 -22.92 -10.01
N GLN A 151 30.73 -22.75 -8.80
CA GLN A 151 31.72 -21.73 -8.45
C GLN A 151 33.11 -22.28 -8.77
N LEU A 152 33.80 -21.72 -9.77
CA LEU A 152 35.19 -22.08 -10.06
C LEU A 152 36.09 -21.55 -8.93
N TYR A 153 36.86 -22.42 -8.30
CA TYR A 153 38.03 -22.02 -7.51
C TYR A 153 39.24 -21.93 -8.43
N PRO A 154 40.05 -20.85 -8.41
CA PRO A 154 41.29 -20.79 -9.15
C PRO A 154 42.33 -21.73 -8.51
N GLU A 155 42.83 -22.70 -9.26
CA GLU A 155 43.99 -23.49 -8.85
C GLU A 155 45.28 -22.65 -8.85
N LEU A 156 46.01 -22.78 -7.75
CA LEU A 156 47.40 -22.37 -7.59
C LEU A 156 48.32 -23.43 -8.23
N GLN A 157 49.07 -23.05 -9.26
CA GLN A 157 50.37 -23.64 -9.62
C GLN A 157 51.30 -22.42 -9.74
N ARG A 158 52.30 -22.13 -8.88
CA ARG A 158 53.33 -22.92 -8.20
C ARG A 158 54.08 -23.91 -9.11
N LEU A 159 55.26 -23.40 -9.50
CA LEU A 159 56.47 -24.02 -10.07
C LEU A 159 56.48 -24.14 -11.60
#